data_AF-A0A4Q3KT37-F1
#
_entry.id   AF-A0A4Q3KT37-F1
#
_cell.length_a   1.000
_cell.length_b   1.000
_cell.length_c   1.000
_cell.angle_alpha   90.00
_cell.angle_beta   90.00
_cell.angle_gamma   90.00
#
_symmetry.space_group_name_H-M   'P 1'
#
loop_
_entity.id
_entity.type
_entity.pdbx_description
1 polymer ?
#
loop_
_entity_poly.entity_id
_entity_poly.type
_entity_poly.pdbx_seq_one_letter_code
_entity_poly.pdbx_strand_id
1 'polypeptide(L)' 'MVEKMKRVDARCHLQRLPVEVIRRIAGHLGTQDAICLAASCRLAKQAVDLRETWECIGQRETSTVGGMAMALAPRSGRLG' A
#
# COMPACT_ATOMS: atom_id res chain seq x y z
N MET A 1 -14.78 -17.37 12.82
CA MET A 1 -15.28 -16.04 13.28
C MET A 1 -14.88 -15.03 12.21
N VAL A 2 -15.84 -14.56 11.42
CA VAL A 2 -15.57 -13.52 10.40
C VAL A 2 -15.85 -12.18 11.09
N GLU A 3 -14.79 -11.43 11.39
CA GLU A 3 -14.90 -10.09 11.96
C GLU A 3 -15.74 -9.22 11.04
N LYS A 4 -16.88 -8.74 11.55
CA LYS A 4 -17.72 -7.78 10.83
C LYS A 4 -16.97 -6.47 10.75
N MET A 5 -16.34 -6.23 9.61
CA MET A 5 -15.74 -4.95 9.25
C MET A 5 -16.82 -3.87 9.37
N LYS A 6 -16.73 -3.04 10.42
CA LYS A 6 -17.65 -1.93 10.64
C LYS A 6 -17.58 -1.03 9.40
N ARG A 7 -18.71 -0.91 8.69
CA ARG A 7 -18.88 0.11 7.66
C ARG A 7 -18.78 1.46 8.37
N VAL A 8 -17.60 2.06 8.33
CA VAL A 8 -17.42 3.47 8.68
C VAL A 8 -18.27 4.24 7.68
N ASP A 9 -19.23 4.99 8.17
CA ASP A 9 -20.04 5.91 7.37
C ASP A 9 -19.13 7.06 6.91
N ALA A 10 -18.36 6.74 5.86
CA ALA A 10 -17.42 7.63 5.23
C ALA A 10 -18.23 8.59 4.36
N ARG A 11 -18.73 9.67 4.97
CA ARG A 11 -18.68 10.95 4.24
C ARG A 11 -17.21 11.10 3.84
N CYS A 12 -16.85 10.65 2.63
CA CYS A 12 -15.50 10.26 2.26
C CYS A 12 -14.60 11.50 2.52
N HIS A 13 -13.92 11.58 3.67
CA HIS A 13 -13.09 12.74 4.01
C HIS A 13 -11.98 12.92 2.96
N LEU A 14 -11.65 11.84 2.26
CA LEU A 14 -10.84 11.81 1.05
C LEU A 14 -11.37 12.75 -0.06
N GLN A 15 -12.68 12.98 -0.19
CA GLN A 15 -13.23 13.95 -1.15
C GLN A 15 -12.82 15.39 -0.85
N ARG A 16 -12.35 15.69 0.37
CA ARG A 16 -11.81 17.01 0.72
C ARG A 16 -10.32 17.14 0.42
N LEU A 17 -9.65 16.04 0.06
CA LEU A 17 -8.23 16.03 -0.26
C LEU A 17 -8.03 16.10 -1.78
N PRO A 18 -6.99 16.82 -2.24
CA PRO A 18 -6.53 16.71 -3.62
C PRO A 18 -6.19 15.27 -3.98
N VAL A 19 -6.44 14.89 -5.24
CA VAL A 19 -6.20 13.53 -5.73
C VAL A 19 -4.72 13.13 -5.58
N GLU A 20 -3.81 14.11 -5.68
CA GLU A 20 -2.37 13.94 -5.52
C GLU A 20 -1.97 13.52 -4.10
N VAL A 21 -2.69 14.03 -3.09
CA VAL A 21 -2.47 13.68 -1.68
C VAL A 21 -2.89 12.23 -1.44
N ILE A 22 -4.03 11.84 -1.99
CA ILE A 22 -4.55 10.47 -1.86
C ILE A 22 -3.66 9.50 -2.60
N ARG A 23 -3.14 9.88 -3.77
CA ARG A 23 -2.15 9.12 -4.53
C ARG A 23 -0.90 8.85 -3.70
N ARG A 24 -0.36 9.87 -3.03
CA ARG A 24 0.79 9.71 -2.12
C ARG A 24 0.48 8.75 -0.97
N ILE A 25 -0.69 8.88 -0.35
CA ILE A 25 -1.12 7.97 0.71
C ILE A 25 -1.21 6.53 0.18
N ALA A 26 -1.86 6.34 -0.98
CA ALA A 26 -2.04 5.04 -1.62
C ALA A 26 -0.70 4.36 -1.94
N GLY A 27 0.31 5.10 -2.40
CA GLY A 27 1.65 4.58 -2.66
C GLY A 27 2.40 4.08 -1.42
N HIS A 28 1.89 4.37 -0.21
CA HIS A 28 2.43 3.86 1.05
C HIS A 28 1.61 2.69 1.64
N LEU A 29 0.50 2.31 1.00
CA LEU A 29 -0.31 1.18 1.45
C LEU A 29 0.26 -0.15 0.95
N GLY A 30 -0.09 -1.23 1.63
CA GLY A 30 0.08 -2.58 1.08
C GLY A 30 -0.94 -2.82 -0.04
N THR A 31 -0.67 -3.81 -0.90
CA THR A 31 -1.52 -4.15 -2.04
C THR A 31 -3.00 -4.31 -1.68
N GLN A 32 -3.30 -5.03 -0.60
CA GLN A 32 -4.68 -5.29 -0.19
C GLN A 32 -5.38 -4.03 0.36
N ASP A 33 -4.67 -3.19 1.10
CA ASP A 33 -5.20 -1.92 1.62
C ASP A 33 -5.45 -0.91 0.49
N ALA A 34 -4.58 -0.88 -0.53
CA ALA A 34 -4.77 -0.05 -1.71
C ALA A 34 -6.03 -0.46 -2.51
N ILE A 35 -6.31 -1.76 -2.62
CA ILE A 35 -7.53 -2.28 -3.25
C ILE A 35 -8.77 -1.88 -2.43
N CYS A 36 -8.72 -2.03 -1.10
CA CYS A 36 -9.81 -1.60 -0.23
C CYS A 36 -10.07 -0.09 -0.32
N LEU A 37 -9.00 0.72 -0.43
CA LEU A 37 -9.08 2.16 -0.66
C LEU A 37 -9.74 2.48 -2.00
N ALA A 38 -9.36 1.81 -3.09
CA ALA A 38 -9.96 2.01 -4.40
C ALA A 38 -11.46 1.67 -4.43
N ALA A 39 -11.87 0.67 -3.64
CA ALA A 39 -13.28 0.29 -3.51
C ALA A 39 -14.12 1.29 -2.68
N SER A 40 -13.51 2.23 -1.96
CA SER A 40 -14.22 3.09 -1.01
C SER A 40 -14.98 4.23 -1.68
N CYS A 41 -14.36 4.96 -2.61
CA CYS A 41 -15.02 6.03 -3.36
C CYS A 41 -14.32 6.32 -4.70
N ARG A 42 -15.05 6.91 -5.67
CA ARG A 42 -14.56 7.13 -7.06
C ARG A 42 -13.24 7.89 -7.13
N LEU A 43 -13.05 8.88 -6.26
CA LEU A 43 -11.85 9.71 -6.22
C LEU A 43 -10.63 8.93 -5.69
N ALA A 44 -10.84 8.02 -4.74
CA ALA A 44 -9.81 7.10 -4.28
C ALA A 44 -9.43 6.08 -5.37
N LYS A 45 -10.41 5.56 -6.11
CA LYS A 45 -10.17 4.70 -7.28
C LYS A 45 -9.27 5.40 -8.32
N GLN A 46 -9.59 6.65 -8.67
CA GLN A 46 -8.78 7.42 -9.62
C GLN A 46 -7.34 7.62 -9.17
N ALA A 47 -7.11 7.82 -7.87
CA ALA A 47 -5.77 7.95 -7.32
C ALA A 47 -4.99 6.62 -7.32
N VAL A 48 -5.67 5.50 -7.08
CA VAL A 48 -5.05 4.16 -7.01
C VAL A 48 -4.80 3.57 -8.40
N ASP A 49 -5.68 3.81 -9.39
CA ASP A 49 -5.55 3.26 -10.75
C ASP A 49 -4.36 3.83 -11.55
N LEU A 50 -3.67 4.84 -11.00
CA LEU A 50 -2.45 5.40 -11.59
C LEU A 50 -1.28 4.43 -11.50
N ARG A 51 -0.53 4.30 -12.60
CA ARG A 51 0.63 3.40 -12.70
C ARG A 51 1.68 3.72 -11.64
N GLU A 52 1.94 4.99 -11.39
CA GLU A 52 2.95 5.44 -10.42
C GLU A 52 2.62 4.98 -8.99
N THR A 53 1.34 4.85 -8.66
CA THR A 53 0.90 4.35 -7.35
C THR A 53 1.30 2.89 -7.17
N TRP A 54 1.07 2.06 -8.19
CA TRP A 54 1.45 0.66 -8.18
C TRP A 54 2.97 0.44 -8.25
N GLU A 55 3.70 1.31 -8.94
CA GLU A 55 5.17 1.30 -8.92
C GLU A 55 5.70 1.56 -7.50
N CYS A 56 5.14 2.51 -6.76
CA CYS A 56 5.51 2.75 -5.36
C CYS A 56 5.20 1.55 -4.44
N ILE A 57 4.02 0.93 -4.60
CA ILE A 57 3.63 -0.26 -3.83
C ILE A 57 4.59 -1.41 -4.14
N GLY A 58 4.85 -1.69 -5.42
CA GLY A 58 5.76 -2.76 -5.86
C GLY A 58 7.20 -2.55 -5.42
N GLN A 59 7.72 -1.31 -5.48
CA GLN A 59 9.06 -0.99 -4.96
C GLN A 59 9.18 -1.25 -3.46
N ARG A 60 8.13 -0.97 -2.68
CA ARG A 60 8.12 -1.25 -1.24
C ARG A 60 8.07 -2.74 -0.94
N GLU A 61 7.22 -3.49 -1.63
CA GLU A 61 7.15 -4.93 -1.44
C GLU A 61 8.46 -5.61 -1.82
N THR A 62 9.06 -5.23 -2.95
CA THR A 62 10.38 -5.74 -3.36
C THR A 62 11.50 -5.32 -2.43
N SER A 63 11.49 -4.10 -1.88
CA SER A 63 12.46 -3.68 -0.86
C SER A 63 12.30 -4.46 0.45
N THR A 64 11.06 -4.79 0.83
CA THR A 64 10.76 -5.57 2.04
C THR A 64 11.20 -7.02 1.85
N VAL A 65 10.86 -7.63 0.72
CA VAL A 65 11.25 -9.01 0.38
C VAL A 65 12.76 -9.11 0.18
N GLY A 66 13.37 -8.16 -0.54
CA GLY A 66 14.82 -8.10 -0.74
C GLY A 66 15.58 -7.88 0.57
N GLY A 67 15.07 -7.03 1.46
CA GLY A 67 15.60 -6.84 2.81
C GLY A 67 15.49 -8.09 3.67
N MET A 68 14.35 -8.80 3.62
CA MET A 68 14.18 -10.08 4.30
C MET A 68 15.10 -11.17 3.72
N ALA A 69 15.23 -11.26 2.41
CA ALA A 69 16.14 -12.20 1.75
C ALA A 69 17.60 -11.94 2.16
N MET A 70 18.01 -10.67 2.26
CA MET A 70 19.33 -10.28 2.75
C MET A 70 19.53 -10.54 4.24
N ALA A 71 18.47 -10.41 5.06
CA ALA A 71 18.53 -10.70 6.50
C ALA A 71 18.57 -12.22 6.78
N LEU A 72 17.94 -13.02 5.93
CA LEU A 72 17.91 -14.48 6.00
C LEU A 72 19.07 -15.14 5.25
N ALA A 73 19.81 -14.38 4.44
CA ALA A 73 21.01 -14.88 3.79
C ALA A 73 22.00 -15.34 4.88
N PRO A 74 22.52 -16.59 4.79
CA PRO A 74 23.49 -17.06 5.77
C PRO A 74 24.66 -16.09 5.73
N ARG A 75 24.95 -15.46 6.88
CA ARG A 75 26.20 -14.75 7.09
C ARG A 75 27.29 -15.79 7.02
N SER A 76 27.78 -16.06 5.81
CA SER A 76 28.95 -16.89 5.59
C SER A 76 30.07 -16.26 6.41
N GLY A 77 30.36 -16.89 7.54
CA GLY A 77 31.37 -16.42 8.45
C GLY A 77 32.68 -16.35 7.69
N ARG A 78 33.28 -15.16 7.66
CA ARG A 78 34.74 -15.07 7.62
C ARG A 78 35.25 -15.77 8.89
N LEU A 79 35.47 -17.07 8.79
CA LEU A 79 36.47 -17.73 9.61
C LEU A 79 37.81 -17.32 9.01
N GLY A 80 38.66 -16.77 9.89
CA GLY A 80 39.94 -16.13 9.56
C GLY A 80 41.03 -17.08 9.10
#